data_AF-A0A6A6B6D3-F1
#
_entry.id   AF-A0A6A6B6D3-F1
#
_cell.length_a   1.000
_cell.length_b   1.000
_cell.length_c   1.000
_cell.angle_alpha   90.00
_cell.angle_beta   90.00
_cell.angle_gamma   90.00
#
_symmetry.space_group_name_H-M   'P 1'
#
loop_
_entity.id
_entity.type
_entity.pdbx_description
1 polymer ?
#
loop_
_entity_poly.entity_id
_entity_poly.type
_entity_poly.pdbx_seq_one_letter_code
_entity_poly.pdbx_strand_id
1 'polypeptide(L)'
;MNPADREAFQLQKVFMTCFRQHSRSRKQPALLACIHCLSKIQMRSERYSLVYAENKIEKWEELVYHHKEQFGDTPERVYKGLRSQRGLLGHGKHATRHIQDFTERTLDTTDPNTKSLILEIQSERQVLFEVLETSISSLKDRIELLSNLISTESSIRSMAMASEQIAGSKRVRLLTVLAFIFLPISLASSIFGMNIQEINGTGKNIWWFVVISFALIGLVMLVWLVAVVGIRVFHAWVQSYIPPTREGPRAPESWKRKMDFRRNLRREGIEFREFVDAARPRWRTEYTGEGILD
;
A
#
# COMPACT_ATOMS: atom_id res chain seq x y z
N MET A 1 -2.99 -11.42 20.17
CA MET A 1 -4.36 -11.87 20.43
C MET A 1 -4.98 -10.85 21.37
N ASN A 2 -6.04 -10.17 20.94
CA ASN A 2 -6.70 -9.12 21.74
C ASN A 2 -7.27 -9.76 23.02
N PRO A 3 -7.32 -9.09 24.19
CA PRO A 3 -8.03 -9.59 25.37
C PRO A 3 -9.42 -10.18 25.06
N ALA A 4 -10.19 -9.56 24.16
CA ALA A 4 -11.48 -10.09 23.71
C ALA A 4 -11.39 -11.47 23.03
N ASP A 5 -10.35 -11.70 22.21
CA ASP A 5 -10.12 -12.99 21.55
C ASP A 5 -9.76 -14.08 22.58
N ARG A 6 -9.00 -13.71 23.62
CA ARG A 6 -8.63 -14.64 24.71
C ARG A 6 -9.86 -15.05 25.51
N GLU A 7 -10.72 -14.09 25.85
CA GLU A 7 -11.96 -14.38 26.58
C GLU A 7 -12.90 -15.26 25.76
N ALA A 8 -13.09 -14.96 24.48
CA ALA A 8 -13.89 -15.79 23.57
C ALA A 8 -13.34 -17.23 23.49
N PHE A 9 -12.03 -17.39 23.38
CA PHE A 9 -11.38 -18.71 23.32
C PHE A 9 -11.52 -19.50 24.64
N GLN A 10 -11.44 -18.82 25.79
CA GLN A 10 -11.65 -19.46 27.09
C GLN A 10 -13.10 -19.87 27.30
N LEU A 11 -14.06 -19.01 26.91
CA LEU A 11 -15.49 -19.34 26.93
C LEU A 11 -15.79 -20.55 26.03
N GLN A 12 -15.18 -20.62 24.85
CA GLN A 12 -15.32 -21.75 23.94
C GLN A 12 -14.80 -23.06 24.57
N LYS A 13 -13.67 -23.03 25.28
CA LYS A 13 -13.13 -24.19 25.99
C LYS A 13 -14.04 -24.66 27.13
N VAL A 14 -14.47 -23.75 28.00
CA VAL A 14 -15.37 -24.06 29.12
C VAL A 14 -16.66 -24.65 28.59
N PHE A 15 -17.21 -24.06 27.54
CA PHE A 15 -18.41 -24.57 26.90
C PHE A 15 -18.21 -25.97 26.31
N MET A 16 -17.15 -26.22 25.53
CA MET A 16 -16.90 -27.55 24.94
C MET A 16 -16.81 -28.64 26.01
N THR A 17 -16.33 -28.28 27.20
CA THR A 17 -16.27 -29.18 28.36
C THR A 17 -17.66 -29.46 28.92
N CYS A 18 -18.48 -28.42 29.16
CA CYS A 18 -19.87 -28.55 29.61
C CYS A 18 -20.75 -29.32 28.61
N PHE A 19 -20.56 -29.04 27.32
CA PHE A 19 -21.27 -29.67 26.22
C PHE A 19 -20.96 -31.16 26.12
N ARG A 20 -19.68 -31.52 26.21
CA ARG A 20 -19.25 -32.93 26.22
C ARG A 20 -19.88 -33.69 27.39
N GLN A 21 -20.02 -33.04 28.53
CA GLN A 21 -20.66 -33.61 29.72
C GLN A 21 -22.17 -33.78 29.56
N HIS A 22 -22.86 -32.81 28.95
CA HIS A 22 -24.32 -32.84 28.77
C HIS A 22 -24.81 -33.64 27.57
N SER A 23 -24.00 -33.79 26.51
CA SER A 23 -24.31 -34.59 25.32
C SER A 23 -24.64 -36.06 25.65
N ARG A 24 -24.13 -36.58 26.77
CA ARG A 24 -24.42 -37.93 27.25
C ARG A 24 -25.78 -38.09 27.94
N SER A 25 -26.43 -37.00 28.35
CA SER A 25 -27.59 -37.04 29.26
C SER A 25 -28.96 -37.21 28.59
N ARG A 26 -29.06 -37.27 27.25
CA ARG A 26 -30.32 -37.35 26.46
C ARG A 26 -31.39 -36.28 26.76
N LYS A 27 -31.15 -35.29 27.62
CA LYS A 27 -32.08 -34.19 27.90
C LYS A 27 -32.04 -33.14 26.77
N GLN A 28 -32.90 -33.31 25.77
CA GLN A 28 -33.04 -32.44 24.60
C GLN A 28 -33.16 -30.92 24.90
N PRO A 29 -33.95 -30.44 25.89
CA PRO A 29 -34.11 -28.99 26.10
C PRO A 29 -32.84 -28.31 26.63
N ALA A 30 -32.05 -29.00 27.46
CA ALA A 30 -30.78 -28.47 27.96
C ALA A 30 -29.73 -28.35 26.84
N LEU A 31 -29.72 -29.33 25.92
CA LEU A 31 -28.85 -29.30 24.74
C LEU A 31 -29.19 -28.11 23.83
N LEU A 32 -30.48 -27.87 23.60
CA LEU A 32 -30.97 -26.77 22.75
C LEU A 32 -30.59 -25.40 23.32
N ALA A 33 -30.79 -25.21 24.64
CA ALA A 33 -30.40 -23.98 25.33
C ALA A 33 -28.88 -23.73 25.26
N CYS A 34 -28.07 -24.79 25.38
CA CYS A 34 -26.62 -24.71 25.22
C CYS A 34 -26.20 -24.32 23.80
N ILE A 35 -26.82 -24.91 22.77
CA ILE A 35 -26.53 -24.58 21.36
C ILE A 35 -26.92 -23.13 21.04
N HIS A 36 -28.09 -22.69 21.50
CA HIS A 36 -28.55 -21.31 21.31
C HIS A 36 -27.63 -20.31 22.01
N CYS A 37 -27.22 -20.57 23.26
CA CYS A 37 -26.28 -19.74 24.00
C CYS A 37 -24.91 -19.63 23.29
N LEU A 38 -24.39 -20.76 22.78
CA LEU A 38 -23.17 -20.78 21.98
C LEU A 38 -23.26 -19.89 20.75
N SER A 39 -24.36 -19.99 20.01
CA SER A 39 -24.53 -19.21 18.79
C SER A 39 -24.50 -17.72 19.10
N LYS A 40 -25.15 -17.28 20.20
CA LYS A 40 -25.14 -15.89 20.64
C LYS A 40 -23.76 -15.41 21.09
N ILE A 41 -23.02 -16.24 21.84
CA ILE A 41 -21.65 -15.90 22.27
C ILE A 41 -20.72 -15.76 21.06
N GLN A 42 -20.80 -16.70 20.12
CA GLN A 42 -19.97 -16.68 18.92
C GLN A 42 -20.30 -15.47 18.04
N MET A 43 -21.59 -15.17 17.84
CA MET A 43 -22.02 -13.97 17.09
C MET A 43 -21.55 -12.67 17.75
N ARG A 44 -21.58 -12.57 19.08
CA ARG A 44 -21.01 -11.41 19.79
C ARG A 44 -19.52 -11.27 19.51
N SER A 45 -18.77 -12.37 19.61
CA SER A 45 -17.32 -12.34 19.38
C SER A 45 -16.95 -11.88 17.97
N GLU A 46 -17.71 -12.33 16.96
CA GLU A 46 -17.50 -11.94 15.56
C GLU A 46 -17.82 -10.46 15.34
N ARG A 47 -18.92 -9.95 15.92
CA ARG A 47 -19.25 -8.51 15.88
C ARG A 47 -18.15 -7.66 16.53
N TYR A 48 -17.65 -8.04 17.70
CA TYR A 48 -16.56 -7.29 18.35
C TYR A 48 -15.29 -7.26 17.50
N SER A 49 -14.96 -8.37 16.82
CA SER A 49 -13.79 -8.44 15.95
C SER A 49 -13.90 -7.49 14.75
N LEU A 50 -15.12 -7.30 14.22
CA LEU A 50 -15.38 -6.42 13.09
C LEU A 50 -15.36 -4.94 13.49
N VAL A 51 -16.02 -4.57 14.59
CA VAL A 51 -15.95 -3.20 15.15
C VAL A 51 -14.50 -2.82 15.47
N TYR A 52 -13.72 -3.75 16.01
CA TYR A 52 -12.30 -3.53 16.26
C TYR A 52 -11.51 -3.29 14.96
N ALA A 53 -11.82 -4.02 13.88
CA ALA A 53 -11.19 -3.83 12.59
C ALA A 53 -11.56 -2.48 11.97
N GLU A 54 -12.84 -2.09 12.04
CA GLU A 54 -13.33 -0.79 11.57
C GLU A 54 -12.65 0.37 12.29
N ASN A 55 -12.61 0.37 13.63
CA ASN A 55 -11.90 1.40 14.41
C ASN A 55 -10.42 1.48 14.06
N LYS A 56 -9.79 0.33 13.78
CA LYS A 56 -8.38 0.29 13.40
C LYS A 56 -8.15 0.85 12.00
N ILE A 57 -9.10 0.68 11.09
CA ILE A 57 -9.08 1.23 9.73
C ILE A 57 -9.36 2.72 9.75
N GLU A 58 -10.33 3.19 10.55
CA GLU A 58 -10.60 4.62 10.73
C GLU A 58 -9.38 5.35 11.30
N LYS A 59 -8.77 4.80 12.35
CA LYS A 59 -7.51 5.33 12.89
C LYS A 59 -6.38 5.30 11.85
N TRP A 60 -6.36 4.30 10.96
CA TRP A 60 -5.39 4.25 9.90
C TRP A 60 -5.65 5.30 8.82
N GLU A 61 -6.91 5.54 8.46
CA GLU A 61 -7.30 6.63 7.57
C GLU A 61 -6.90 7.98 8.16
N GLU A 62 -7.20 8.25 9.43
CA GLU A 62 -6.75 9.48 10.11
C GLU A 62 -5.23 9.63 10.05
N LEU A 63 -4.48 8.55 10.31
CA LEU A 63 -3.02 8.57 10.24
C LEU A 63 -2.52 8.79 8.81
N VAL A 64 -3.15 8.21 7.79
CA VAL A 64 -2.80 8.45 6.38
C VAL A 64 -3.12 9.89 6.00
N TYR A 65 -4.23 10.45 6.48
CA TYR A 65 -4.62 11.84 6.25
C TYR A 65 -3.68 12.84 6.94
N HIS A 66 -3.24 12.55 8.18
CA HIS A 66 -2.41 13.46 8.98
C HIS A 66 -0.89 13.27 8.82
N HIS A 67 -0.41 12.05 8.57
CA HIS A 67 1.02 11.72 8.54
C HIS A 67 1.49 11.28 7.16
N LYS A 68 1.30 12.16 6.18
CA LYS A 68 1.68 12.00 4.76
C LYS A 68 3.16 11.68 4.50
N GLU A 69 4.07 11.94 5.46
CA GLU A 69 5.51 11.87 5.22
C GLU A 69 6.25 10.68 5.84
N GLN A 70 5.64 9.88 6.73
CA GLN A 70 6.40 8.88 7.51
C GLN A 70 6.10 7.40 7.21
N PHE A 71 5.18 7.09 6.31
CA PHE A 71 4.68 5.73 6.16
C PHE A 71 5.32 4.94 5.02
N GLY A 72 6.54 4.45 5.25
CA GLY A 72 7.23 3.50 4.36
C GLY A 72 6.78 2.03 4.50
N ASP A 73 6.24 1.62 5.66
CA ASP A 73 6.06 0.18 6.01
C ASP A 73 4.66 -0.22 6.52
N THR A 74 3.69 0.70 6.61
CA THR A 74 2.39 0.43 7.24
C THR A 74 1.35 -0.36 6.45
N PRO A 75 1.25 -0.32 5.10
CA PRO A 75 0.19 -1.07 4.43
C PRO A 75 0.33 -2.58 4.67
N GLU A 76 1.55 -3.11 4.69
CA GLU A 76 1.78 -4.54 4.92
C GLU A 76 1.32 -5.00 6.31
N ARG A 77 1.47 -4.16 7.34
CA ARG A 77 0.97 -4.46 8.70
C ARG A 77 -0.55 -4.49 8.78
N VAL A 78 -1.21 -3.58 8.07
CA VAL A 78 -2.69 -3.56 7.96
C VAL A 78 -3.17 -4.79 7.18
N TYR A 79 -2.54 -5.11 6.05
CA TYR A 79 -2.82 -6.32 5.27
C TYR A 79 -2.61 -7.60 6.08
N LYS A 80 -1.53 -7.71 6.87
CA LYS A 80 -1.30 -8.86 7.78
C LYS A 80 -2.39 -8.97 8.84
N GLY A 81 -2.83 -7.85 9.42
CA GLY A 81 -3.93 -7.82 10.38
C GLY A 81 -5.25 -8.34 9.78
N LEU A 82 -5.58 -7.89 8.57
CA LEU A 82 -6.79 -8.32 7.86
C LEU A 82 -6.72 -9.77 7.39
N ARG A 83 -5.53 -10.23 6.97
CA ARG A 83 -5.32 -11.64 6.61
C ARG A 83 -5.55 -12.56 7.80
N SER A 84 -5.10 -12.15 8.99
CA SER A 84 -5.37 -12.84 10.24
C SER A 84 -6.87 -12.90 10.55
N GLN A 85 -7.59 -11.78 10.40
CA GLN A 85 -9.04 -11.74 10.62
C GLN A 85 -9.81 -12.60 9.61
N ARG A 86 -9.39 -12.65 8.34
CA ARG A 86 -9.97 -13.55 7.34
C ARG A 86 -9.81 -15.03 7.73
N GLY A 87 -8.68 -15.37 8.35
CA GLY A 87 -8.45 -16.70 8.92
C GLY A 87 -9.44 -17.03 10.03
N LEU A 88 -9.66 -16.08 10.96
CA LEU A 88 -10.65 -16.20 12.04
C LEU A 88 -12.08 -16.40 11.51
N LEU A 89 -12.47 -15.63 10.49
CA LEU A 89 -13.76 -15.78 9.80
C LEU A 89 -13.91 -17.15 9.13
N GLY A 90 -12.84 -17.65 8.50
CA GLY A 90 -12.81 -19.00 7.94
C GLY A 90 -13.00 -20.07 9.01
N HIS A 91 -12.38 -19.88 10.19
CA HIS A 91 -12.59 -20.77 11.33
C HIS A 91 -14.02 -20.69 11.90
N GLY A 92 -14.62 -19.49 11.93
CA GLY A 92 -16.03 -19.29 12.27
C GLY A 92 -16.98 -20.04 11.33
N LYS A 93 -16.74 -19.98 10.01
CA LYS A 93 -17.50 -20.76 9.01
C LYS A 93 -17.36 -22.27 9.19
N HIS A 94 -16.17 -22.75 9.51
CA HIS A 94 -15.96 -24.18 9.78
C HIS A 94 -16.63 -24.64 11.08
N ALA A 95 -16.49 -23.86 12.17
CA ALA A 95 -17.11 -24.16 13.45
C ALA A 95 -18.65 -24.16 13.34
N THR A 96 -19.22 -23.20 12.60
CA THR A 96 -20.68 -23.12 12.39
C THR A 96 -21.22 -24.29 11.57
N ARG A 97 -20.49 -24.75 10.53
CA ARG A 97 -20.83 -26.00 9.81
C ARG A 97 -20.78 -27.21 10.73
N HIS A 98 -19.74 -27.34 11.56
CA HIS A 98 -19.67 -28.45 12.50
C HIS A 98 -20.82 -28.46 13.51
N ILE A 99 -21.22 -27.29 14.01
CA ILE A 99 -22.39 -27.17 14.89
C ILE A 99 -23.67 -27.54 14.13
N GLN A 100 -23.82 -27.10 12.88
CA GLN A 100 -24.97 -27.45 12.05
C GLN A 100 -25.05 -28.96 11.78
N ASP A 101 -23.98 -29.57 11.27
CA ASP A 101 -23.89 -31.01 11.01
C ASP A 101 -24.18 -31.82 12.28
N PHE A 102 -23.68 -31.34 13.44
CA PHE A 102 -23.95 -31.98 14.72
C PHE A 102 -25.42 -31.85 15.13
N THR A 103 -26.01 -30.67 14.95
CA THR A 103 -27.41 -30.39 15.27
C THR A 103 -28.32 -31.29 14.44
N GLU A 104 -28.08 -31.39 13.13
CA GLU A 104 -28.82 -32.26 12.21
C GLU A 104 -28.70 -33.75 12.56
N ARG A 105 -27.54 -34.18 13.08
CA ARG A 105 -27.32 -35.59 13.48
C ARG A 105 -27.89 -35.96 14.84
N THR A 106 -28.02 -34.99 15.75
CA THR A 106 -28.28 -35.27 17.18
C THR A 106 -29.69 -34.90 17.60
N LEU A 107 -30.32 -33.92 16.94
CA LEU A 107 -31.69 -33.52 17.24
C LEU A 107 -32.67 -34.25 16.33
N ASP A 108 -33.71 -34.78 16.96
CA ASP A 108 -34.81 -35.41 16.24
C ASP A 108 -35.65 -34.30 15.57
N THR A 109 -35.47 -34.15 14.27
CA THR A 109 -36.16 -33.13 13.46
C THR A 109 -37.65 -33.41 13.26
N THR A 110 -38.14 -34.52 13.81
CA THR A 110 -39.54 -34.93 13.75
C THR A 110 -40.45 -34.07 14.65
N ASP A 111 -39.89 -33.45 15.70
CA ASP A 111 -40.63 -32.51 16.55
C ASP A 111 -40.77 -31.12 15.88
N PRO A 112 -41.99 -30.62 15.63
CA PRO A 112 -42.22 -29.33 14.96
C PRO A 112 -41.65 -28.12 15.73
N ASN A 113 -41.59 -28.16 17.06
CA ASN A 113 -41.03 -27.07 17.87
C ASN A 113 -39.50 -27.00 17.74
N THR A 114 -38.85 -28.17 17.70
CA THR A 114 -37.41 -28.25 17.45
C THR A 114 -37.07 -27.76 16.04
N LYS A 115 -37.90 -28.09 15.04
CA LYS A 115 -37.71 -27.66 13.65
C LYS A 115 -37.83 -26.15 13.47
N SER A 116 -38.82 -25.49 14.10
CA SER A 116 -39.00 -24.03 13.99
C SER A 116 -37.83 -23.27 14.62
N LEU A 117 -37.34 -23.71 15.78
CA LEU A 117 -36.18 -23.10 16.45
C LEU A 117 -34.89 -23.25 15.64
N ILE A 118 -34.68 -24.39 14.99
CA ILE A 118 -33.52 -24.58 14.09
C ILE A 118 -33.59 -23.60 12.91
N LEU A 119 -34.79 -23.44 12.31
CA LEU A 119 -34.98 -22.52 11.19
C LEU A 119 -34.78 -21.05 11.59
N GLU A 120 -35.22 -20.65 12.77
CA GLU A 120 -35.01 -19.30 13.31
C GLU A 120 -33.53 -19.01 13.57
N ILE A 121 -32.81 -19.94 14.22
CA ILE A 121 -31.36 -19.81 14.44
C ILE A 121 -30.61 -19.76 13.11
N GLN A 122 -31.08 -20.50 12.11
CA GLN A 122 -30.45 -20.52 10.78
C GLN A 122 -30.70 -19.22 10.01
N SER A 123 -31.90 -18.64 10.08
CA SER A 123 -32.21 -17.38 9.40
C SER A 123 -31.48 -16.19 10.01
N GLU A 124 -31.43 -16.06 11.34
CA GLU A 124 -30.65 -15.01 12.02
C GLU A 124 -29.16 -15.09 11.65
N ARG A 125 -28.64 -16.31 11.57
CA ARG A 125 -27.24 -16.56 11.20
C ARG A 125 -26.94 -16.15 9.76
N GLN A 126 -27.83 -16.46 8.82
CA GLN A 126 -27.65 -16.08 7.41
C GLN A 126 -27.56 -14.56 7.25
N VAL A 127 -28.47 -13.82 7.89
CA VAL A 127 -28.47 -12.34 7.87
C VAL A 127 -27.16 -11.80 8.44
N LEU A 128 -26.68 -12.34 9.56
CA LEU A 128 -25.41 -11.90 10.14
C LEU A 128 -24.22 -12.18 9.22
N PHE A 129 -24.18 -13.33 8.56
CA PHE A 129 -23.11 -13.63 7.61
C PHE A 129 -23.12 -12.71 6.40
N GLU A 130 -24.29 -12.35 5.88
CA GLU A 130 -24.41 -11.41 4.77
C GLU A 130 -23.91 -10.01 5.16
N VAL A 131 -24.28 -9.52 6.34
CA VAL A 131 -23.75 -8.26 6.89
C VAL A 131 -22.23 -8.31 7.06
N LEU A 132 -21.71 -9.44 7.56
CA LEU A 132 -20.28 -9.62 7.76
C LEU A 132 -19.50 -9.62 6.43
N GLU A 133 -20.01 -10.32 5.42
CA GLU A 133 -19.40 -10.36 4.09
C GLU A 133 -19.43 -9.01 3.39
N THR A 134 -20.54 -8.27 3.49
CA THR A 134 -20.65 -6.92 2.93
C THR A 134 -19.66 -5.97 3.60
N SER A 135 -19.56 -5.96 4.94
CA SER A 135 -18.55 -5.18 5.65
C SER A 135 -17.12 -5.55 5.27
N ILE A 136 -16.80 -6.85 5.13
CA ILE A 136 -15.45 -7.27 4.70
C ILE A 136 -15.16 -6.81 3.26
N SER A 137 -16.16 -6.85 2.38
CA SER A 137 -16.00 -6.39 0.99
C SER A 137 -15.72 -4.89 0.92
N SER A 138 -16.49 -4.08 1.65
CA SER A 138 -16.30 -2.62 1.67
C SER A 138 -14.95 -2.23 2.28
N LEU A 139 -14.49 -2.95 3.31
CA LEU A 139 -13.16 -2.74 3.88
C LEU A 139 -12.04 -3.03 2.88
N LYS A 140 -12.17 -4.06 2.03
CA LYS A 140 -11.17 -4.34 0.99
C LYS A 140 -11.11 -3.21 -0.04
N ASP A 141 -12.26 -2.74 -0.49
CA ASP A 141 -12.33 -1.68 -1.50
C ASP A 141 -11.69 -0.39 -0.99
N ARG A 142 -11.92 -0.02 0.28
CA ARG A 142 -11.26 1.13 0.93
C ARG A 142 -9.74 0.99 0.95
N ILE A 143 -9.23 -0.19 1.28
CA ILE A 143 -7.80 -0.45 1.36
C ILE A 143 -7.15 -0.43 -0.02
N GLU A 144 -7.81 -1.00 -1.03
CA GLU A 144 -7.33 -0.95 -2.40
C GLU A 144 -7.25 0.49 -2.91
N LEU A 145 -8.27 1.31 -2.61
CA LEU A 145 -8.28 2.73 -2.91
C LEU A 145 -7.09 3.43 -2.25
N LEU A 146 -6.89 3.24 -0.95
CA LEU A 146 -5.79 3.86 -0.19
C LEU A 146 -4.42 3.41 -0.71
N SER A 147 -4.27 2.13 -1.05
CA SER A 147 -3.05 1.60 -1.66
C SER A 147 -2.75 2.26 -2.99
N ASN A 148 -3.77 2.44 -3.84
CA ASN A 148 -3.61 3.12 -5.12
C ASN A 148 -3.21 4.58 -4.93
N LEU A 149 -3.81 5.30 -3.97
CA LEU A 149 -3.44 6.69 -3.66
C LEU A 149 -1.97 6.80 -3.24
N ILE A 150 -1.52 5.97 -2.29
CA ILE A 150 -0.12 5.94 -1.83
C ILE A 150 0.85 5.65 -2.98
N SER A 151 0.52 4.70 -3.86
CA SER A 151 1.35 4.37 -5.02
C SER A 151 1.46 5.53 -6.02
N THR A 152 0.38 6.28 -6.22
CA THR A 152 0.37 7.43 -7.12
C THR A 152 1.17 8.60 -6.54
N GLU A 153 1.04 8.85 -5.24
CA GLU A 153 1.76 9.93 -4.56
C GLU A 153 3.27 9.66 -4.51
N SER A 154 3.67 8.43 -4.16
CA SER A 154 5.08 8.02 -4.19
C SER A 154 5.68 8.19 -5.60
N SER A 155 4.94 7.81 -6.65
CA SER A 155 5.37 8.02 -8.03
C SER A 155 5.59 9.50 -8.35
N ILE A 156 4.65 10.38 -7.95
CA ILE A 156 4.78 11.83 -8.14
C ILE A 156 6.01 12.38 -7.39
N ARG A 157 6.23 11.94 -6.14
CA ARG A 157 7.38 12.37 -5.34
C ARG A 157 8.70 11.92 -5.95
N SER A 158 8.79 10.68 -6.44
CA SER A 158 9.97 10.19 -7.15
C SER A 158 10.24 10.97 -8.42
N MET A 159 9.21 11.36 -9.17
CA MET A 159 9.36 12.24 -10.34
C MET A 159 9.87 13.63 -9.96
N ALA A 160 9.36 14.22 -8.87
CA ALA A 160 9.84 15.50 -8.38
C ALA A 160 11.32 15.43 -7.96
N MET A 161 11.69 14.41 -7.17
CA MET A 161 13.09 14.18 -6.78
C MET A 161 14.02 13.98 -7.99
N ALA A 162 13.58 13.20 -8.99
CA ALA A 162 14.33 13.02 -10.22
C ALA A 162 14.53 14.35 -10.96
N SER A 163 13.50 15.22 -11.00
CA SER A 163 13.60 16.54 -11.63
C SER A 163 14.61 17.45 -10.92
N GLU A 164 14.65 17.41 -9.59
CA GLU A 164 15.64 18.15 -8.79
C GLU A 164 17.05 17.62 -8.98
N GLN A 165 17.23 16.29 -9.03
CA GLN A 165 18.52 15.67 -9.34
C GLN A 165 19.02 16.05 -10.73
N ILE A 166 18.13 16.07 -11.74
CA ILE A 166 18.46 16.55 -13.08
C ILE A 166 18.88 18.02 -13.02
N ALA A 167 18.18 18.87 -12.29
CA ALA A 167 18.59 20.26 -12.10
C ALA A 167 19.96 20.40 -11.40
N GLY A 168 20.21 19.59 -10.37
CA GLY A 168 21.50 19.54 -9.66
C GLY A 168 22.65 19.09 -10.55
N SER A 169 22.43 18.08 -11.41
CA SER A 169 23.43 17.56 -12.33
C SER A 169 23.96 18.61 -13.31
N LYS A 170 23.13 19.59 -13.69
CA LYS A 170 23.56 20.72 -14.54
C LYS A 170 24.63 21.56 -13.86
N ARG A 171 24.54 21.77 -12.54
CA ARG A 171 25.53 22.53 -11.77
C ARG A 171 26.85 21.75 -11.65
N VAL A 172 26.77 20.44 -11.40
CA VAL A 172 27.96 19.57 -11.36
C VAL A 172 28.70 19.56 -12.70
N ARG A 173 27.95 19.59 -13.82
CA ARG A 173 28.54 19.67 -15.16
C ARG A 173 29.34 20.95 -15.40
N LEU A 174 28.86 22.08 -14.90
CA LEU A 174 29.60 23.36 -14.99
C LEU A 174 30.92 23.32 -14.23
N LEU A 175 30.91 22.77 -13.01
CA LEU A 175 32.11 22.62 -12.19
C LEU A 175 33.16 21.72 -12.85
N THR A 176 32.73 20.62 -13.45
CA THR A 176 33.65 19.71 -14.17
C THR A 176 34.25 20.38 -15.40
N VAL A 177 33.47 21.15 -16.17
CA VAL A 177 33.99 21.91 -17.32
C VAL A 177 35.03 22.94 -16.87
N LEU A 178 34.80 23.65 -15.77
CA LEU A 178 35.78 24.57 -15.19
C LEU A 178 37.07 23.85 -14.77
N ALA A 179 36.94 22.70 -14.10
CA ALA A 179 38.11 21.91 -13.69
C ALA A 179 38.96 21.46 -14.89
N PHE A 180 38.34 21.07 -16.01
CA PHE A 180 39.06 20.70 -17.23
C PHE A 180 39.85 21.85 -17.87
N ILE A 181 39.48 23.10 -17.60
CA ILE A 181 40.23 24.28 -18.05
C ILE A 181 41.32 24.64 -17.03
N PHE A 182 40.98 24.67 -15.74
CA PHE A 182 41.91 25.08 -14.68
C PHE A 182 43.04 24.09 -14.47
N LEU A 183 42.78 22.78 -14.48
CA LEU A 183 43.80 21.75 -14.26
C LEU A 183 45.00 21.83 -15.22
N PRO A 184 44.82 21.86 -16.56
CA PRO A 184 45.95 21.96 -17.49
C PRO A 184 46.66 23.31 -17.40
N ILE A 185 45.95 24.41 -17.12
CA ILE A 185 46.55 25.74 -16.93
C ILE A 185 47.40 25.75 -15.66
N SER A 186 46.90 25.20 -14.55
CA SER A 186 47.65 25.06 -13.30
C SER A 186 48.86 24.14 -13.46
N LEU A 187 48.75 23.05 -14.23
CA LEU A 187 49.88 22.17 -14.56
C LEU A 187 50.95 22.91 -15.37
N ALA A 188 50.55 23.65 -16.41
CA ALA A 188 51.48 24.47 -17.19
C ALA A 188 52.13 25.52 -16.29
N SER A 189 51.35 26.23 -15.47
CA SER A 189 51.86 27.21 -14.51
C SER A 189 52.84 26.59 -13.51
N SER A 190 52.65 25.34 -13.07
CA SER A 190 53.60 24.65 -12.19
C SER A 190 54.90 24.26 -12.91
N ILE A 191 54.81 23.70 -14.12
CA ILE A 191 55.98 23.28 -14.92
C ILE A 191 56.88 24.47 -15.25
N PHE A 192 56.27 25.59 -15.67
CA PHE A 192 57.01 26.78 -16.05
C PHE A 192 57.32 27.69 -14.85
N GLY A 193 56.43 27.79 -13.85
CA GLY A 193 56.68 28.53 -12.62
C GLY A 193 57.86 27.99 -11.81
N MET A 194 58.21 26.72 -11.98
CA MET A 194 59.40 26.10 -11.37
C MET A 194 60.69 26.25 -12.18
N ASN A 195 60.65 26.73 -13.44
CA ASN A 195 61.83 26.63 -14.34
C ASN A 195 61.95 27.77 -15.38
N ILE A 196 61.49 28.98 -15.07
CA ILE A 196 61.74 30.15 -15.93
C ILE A 196 63.21 30.59 -15.78
N GLN A 197 64.04 30.13 -16.73
CA GLN A 197 65.42 30.59 -16.90
C GLN A 197 65.52 32.01 -17.51
N GLU A 198 64.41 32.70 -17.77
CA GLU A 198 64.44 34.11 -18.20
C GLU A 198 64.89 35.07 -17.07
N ILE A 199 64.96 34.61 -15.81
CA ILE A 199 65.70 35.29 -14.72
C ILE A 199 67.19 34.85 -14.67
N ASN A 200 67.54 33.69 -15.27
CA ASN A 200 68.88 33.07 -15.27
C ASN A 200 69.64 33.18 -16.61
N GLY A 201 69.19 34.00 -17.56
CA GLY A 201 69.99 34.41 -18.73
C GLY A 201 70.05 33.45 -19.93
N THR A 202 69.14 32.48 -20.06
CA THR A 202 69.03 31.65 -21.28
C THR A 202 67.65 31.84 -21.93
N GLY A 203 67.63 32.46 -23.11
CA GLY A 203 66.47 33.05 -23.79
C GLY A 203 65.43 32.06 -24.30
N LYS A 204 64.62 31.49 -23.41
CA LYS A 204 63.49 30.64 -23.76
C LYS A 204 62.21 31.48 -23.79
N ASN A 205 61.88 32.01 -24.97
CA ASN A 205 60.72 32.89 -25.21
C ASN A 205 59.45 32.39 -24.51
N ILE A 206 58.82 33.26 -23.72
CA ILE A 206 57.49 33.10 -23.09
C ILE A 206 56.41 32.56 -24.05
N TRP A 207 56.63 32.68 -25.35
CA TRP A 207 55.79 32.09 -26.40
C TRP A 207 55.63 30.56 -26.26
N TRP A 208 56.66 29.84 -25.82
CA TRP A 208 56.58 28.38 -25.61
C TRP A 208 55.63 27.98 -24.47
N PHE A 209 55.48 28.83 -23.45
CA PHE A 209 54.51 28.62 -22.37
C PHE A 209 53.08 28.63 -22.93
N VAL A 210 52.78 29.60 -23.81
CA VAL A 210 51.47 29.73 -24.44
C VAL A 210 51.16 28.52 -25.32
N VAL A 211 52.11 28.12 -26.18
CA VAL A 211 51.95 26.96 -27.08
C VAL A 211 51.70 25.67 -26.31
N ILE A 212 52.47 25.41 -25.24
CA ILE A 212 52.35 24.18 -24.45
C ILE A 212 51.06 24.17 -23.64
N SER A 213 50.62 25.32 -23.12
CA SER A 213 49.33 25.44 -22.43
C SER A 213 48.15 25.13 -23.35
N PHE A 214 48.14 25.70 -24.56
CA PHE A 214 47.09 25.40 -25.56
C PHE A 214 47.14 23.94 -26.03
N ALA A 215 48.34 23.36 -26.18
CA ALA A 215 48.50 21.94 -26.52
C ALA A 215 47.94 21.01 -25.43
N LEU A 216 48.20 21.32 -24.14
CA LEU A 216 47.66 20.58 -23.00
C LEU A 216 46.14 20.67 -22.92
N ILE A 217 45.58 21.86 -23.10
CA ILE A 217 44.13 22.06 -23.15
C ILE A 217 43.52 21.26 -24.31
N GLY A 218 44.14 21.32 -25.50
CA GLY A 218 43.71 20.56 -26.67
C GLY A 218 43.72 19.05 -26.45
N LEU A 219 44.78 18.52 -25.83
CA LEU A 219 44.90 17.11 -25.48
C LEU A 219 43.80 16.68 -24.50
N VAL A 220 43.58 17.46 -23.44
CA VAL A 220 42.55 17.17 -22.43
C VAL A 220 41.16 17.18 -23.06
N MET A 221 40.87 18.15 -23.94
CA MET A 221 39.61 18.23 -24.67
C MET A 221 39.41 17.07 -25.65
N LEU A 222 40.48 16.62 -26.32
CA LEU A 222 40.46 15.45 -27.19
C LEU A 222 40.12 14.17 -26.40
N VAL A 223 40.80 13.94 -25.27
CA VAL A 223 40.52 12.79 -24.38
C VAL A 223 39.07 12.85 -23.88
N TRP A 224 38.60 14.03 -23.48
CA TRP A 224 37.21 14.21 -23.05
C TRP A 224 36.20 13.90 -24.17
N LEU A 225 36.46 14.36 -25.40
CA LEU A 225 35.62 14.06 -26.56
C LEU A 225 35.54 12.55 -26.81
N VAL A 226 36.69 11.86 -26.83
CA VAL A 226 36.75 10.41 -27.03
C VAL A 226 35.99 9.67 -25.94
N ALA A 227 36.14 10.07 -24.67
CA ALA A 227 35.40 9.48 -23.56
C ALA A 227 33.88 9.70 -23.70
N VAL A 228 33.43 10.90 -24.07
CA VAL A 228 32.00 11.19 -24.25
C VAL A 228 31.41 10.41 -25.41
N VAL A 229 32.11 10.34 -26.55
CA VAL A 229 31.68 9.54 -27.71
C VAL A 229 31.66 8.07 -27.36
N GLY A 230 32.70 7.56 -26.71
CA GLY A 230 32.79 6.18 -26.24
C GLY A 230 31.64 5.80 -25.31
N ILE A 231 31.30 6.65 -24.34
CA ILE A 231 30.17 6.44 -23.44
C ILE A 231 28.84 6.43 -24.21
N ARG A 232 28.64 7.30 -25.21
CA ARG A 232 27.41 7.31 -26.02
C ARG A 232 27.26 6.06 -26.86
N VAL A 233 28.34 5.63 -27.51
CA VAL A 233 28.37 4.40 -28.31
C VAL A 233 28.13 3.19 -27.39
N PHE A 234 28.80 3.15 -26.24
CA PHE A 234 28.60 2.11 -25.24
C PHE A 234 27.16 2.09 -24.72
N HIS A 235 26.56 3.24 -24.43
CA HIS A 235 25.18 3.33 -23.99
C HIS A 235 24.19 2.86 -25.07
N ALA A 236 24.40 3.26 -26.32
CA ALA A 236 23.60 2.80 -27.46
C ALA A 236 23.74 1.29 -27.67
N TRP A 237 24.96 0.76 -27.52
CA TRP A 237 25.23 -0.68 -27.54
C TRP A 237 24.53 -1.39 -26.38
N VAL A 238 24.65 -0.91 -25.13
CA VAL A 238 23.94 -1.51 -23.99
C VAL A 238 22.43 -1.52 -24.21
N GLN A 239 21.86 -0.45 -24.76
CA GLN A 239 20.43 -0.39 -25.09
C GLN A 239 20.00 -1.40 -26.16
N SER A 240 20.90 -1.86 -27.03
CA SER A 240 20.57 -2.92 -27.99
C SER A 240 20.63 -4.33 -27.39
N TYR A 241 21.37 -4.54 -26.28
CA TYR A 241 21.41 -5.82 -25.56
C TYR A 241 20.25 -5.99 -24.58
N ILE A 242 19.66 -4.90 -24.11
CA ILE A 242 18.44 -4.97 -23.29
C ILE A 242 17.28 -5.22 -24.25
N PRO A 243 16.63 -6.40 -24.24
CA PRO A 243 15.47 -6.63 -25.09
C PRO A 243 14.41 -5.56 -24.76
N PRO A 244 13.72 -4.99 -25.76
CA PRO A 244 12.65 -4.04 -25.50
C PRO A 244 11.70 -4.70 -24.50
N THR A 245 11.60 -4.13 -23.32
CA THR A 245 10.64 -4.57 -22.32
C THR A 245 9.30 -4.56 -23.02
N ARG A 246 8.70 -5.76 -23.18
CA ARG A 246 7.33 -5.92 -23.70
C ARG A 246 6.51 -4.83 -23.03
N GLU A 247 5.89 -4.00 -23.87
CA GLU A 247 4.96 -2.95 -23.47
C GLU A 247 4.27 -3.37 -22.18
N GLY A 248 4.46 -2.58 -21.11
CA GLY A 248 3.69 -2.77 -19.89
C GLY A 248 2.23 -2.96 -20.29
N PRO A 249 1.50 -3.89 -19.64
CA PRO A 249 0.21 -4.39 -20.10
C PRO A 249 -0.62 -3.21 -20.62
N ARG A 250 -1.00 -3.26 -21.92
CA ARG A 250 -1.83 -2.22 -22.56
C ARG A 250 -2.87 -1.78 -21.56
N ALA A 251 -2.84 -0.50 -21.19
CA ALA A 251 -3.74 0.05 -20.18
C ALA A 251 -5.15 -0.50 -20.46
N PRO A 252 -5.76 -1.24 -19.50
CA PRO A 252 -7.02 -1.91 -19.76
C PRO A 252 -8.02 -0.89 -20.29
N GLU A 253 -8.90 -1.24 -21.22
CA GLU A 253 -9.85 -0.27 -21.79
C GLU A 253 -10.70 0.48 -20.74
N SER A 254 -10.81 -0.08 -19.53
CA SER A 254 -11.41 0.60 -18.38
C SER A 254 -10.68 1.89 -17.97
N TRP A 255 -9.36 1.97 -18.17
CA TRP A 255 -8.56 3.17 -17.94
C TRP A 255 -8.76 4.25 -19.01
N LYS A 256 -8.91 3.86 -20.28
CA LYS A 256 -9.31 4.79 -21.35
C LYS A 256 -10.68 5.40 -21.03
N ARG A 257 -11.67 4.57 -20.66
CA ARG A 257 -13.00 5.04 -20.22
C ARG A 257 -12.94 5.99 -19.01
N LYS A 258 -12.10 5.71 -18.02
CA LYS A 258 -11.92 6.61 -16.85
C LYS A 258 -11.28 7.95 -17.24
N MET A 259 -10.34 7.96 -18.18
CA MET A 259 -9.72 9.20 -18.65
C MET A 259 -10.68 10.02 -19.52
N ASP A 260 -11.45 9.37 -20.40
CA ASP A 260 -12.46 10.05 -21.21
C ASP A 260 -13.59 10.62 -20.36
N PHE A 261 -14.02 9.92 -19.31
CA PHE A 261 -14.99 10.42 -18.33
C PHE A 261 -14.49 11.68 -17.62
N ARG A 262 -13.24 11.69 -17.15
CA ARG A 262 -12.62 12.89 -16.55
C ARG A 262 -12.49 14.05 -17.54
N ARG A 263 -12.28 13.75 -18.82
CA ARG A 263 -12.16 14.76 -19.87
C ARG A 263 -13.53 15.38 -20.20
N ASN A 264 -14.61 14.59 -20.14
CA ASN A 264 -15.98 15.08 -20.30
C ASN A 264 -16.43 15.93 -19.11
N LEU A 265 -16.16 15.52 -17.87
CA LEU A 265 -16.47 16.33 -16.68
C LEU A 265 -15.81 17.72 -16.74
N ARG A 266 -14.57 17.78 -17.24
CA ARG A 266 -13.84 19.05 -17.39
C ARG A 266 -14.41 19.94 -18.50
N ARG A 267 -15.02 19.36 -19.55
CA ARG A 267 -15.74 20.13 -20.59
C ARG A 267 -17.04 20.72 -20.06
N GLU A 268 -17.67 20.07 -19.10
CA GLU A 268 -18.92 20.52 -18.48
C GLU A 268 -18.67 21.51 -17.33
N GLY A 269 -17.41 21.84 -17.02
CA GLY A 269 -17.07 22.76 -15.93
C GLY A 269 -17.29 22.20 -14.53
N ILE A 270 -17.60 20.90 -14.42
CA ILE A 270 -17.85 20.22 -13.15
C ILE A 270 -16.51 19.73 -12.60
N GLU A 271 -16.07 20.31 -11.50
CA GLU A 271 -14.91 19.81 -10.77
C GLU A 271 -15.21 18.39 -10.25
N PHE A 272 -14.28 17.45 -10.44
CA PHE A 272 -14.44 16.06 -9.98
C PHE A 272 -14.81 15.96 -8.49
N ARG A 273 -14.45 16.97 -7.70
CA ARG A 273 -14.79 17.09 -6.28
C ARG A 273 -16.30 17.30 -6.07
N GLU A 274 -16.93 18.18 -6.85
CA GLU A 274 -18.37 18.44 -6.78
C GLU A 274 -19.19 17.22 -7.19
N PHE A 275 -18.74 16.48 -8.21
CA PHE A 275 -19.38 15.23 -8.62
C PHE A 275 -19.31 14.16 -7.51
N VAL A 276 -18.15 14.00 -6.87
CA VAL A 276 -17.96 13.03 -5.78
C VAL A 276 -18.77 13.43 -4.54
N ASP A 277 -18.91 14.72 -4.26
CA ASP A 277 -19.72 15.21 -3.14
C ASP A 277 -21.22 15.10 -3.43
N ALA A 278 -21.66 15.27 -4.68
CA ALA A 278 -23.03 15.03 -5.11
C ALA A 278 -23.42 13.54 -5.14
N ALA A 279 -22.46 12.66 -5.46
CA ALA A 279 -22.65 11.21 -5.49
C ALA A 279 -22.53 10.54 -4.12
N ARG A 280 -22.19 11.28 -3.06
CA ARG A 280 -22.08 10.75 -1.70
C ARG A 280 -23.49 10.55 -1.12
N PRO A 281 -23.95 9.31 -0.89
CA PRO A 281 -25.31 9.09 -0.42
C PRO A 281 -25.47 9.60 1.01
N ARG A 282 -26.62 10.24 1.25
CA ARG A 282 -26.99 11.08 2.40
C ARG A 282 -27.27 10.26 3.69
N TRP A 283 -26.40 9.31 4.06
CA TRP A 283 -26.62 8.39 5.20
C TRP A 283 -26.23 8.94 6.58
N ARG A 284 -25.96 10.25 6.72
CA ARG A 284 -25.37 10.80 7.95
C ARG A 284 -26.36 11.56 8.88
N THR A 285 -27.68 11.47 8.67
CA THR A 285 -28.64 12.24 9.49
C THR A 285 -29.71 11.44 10.22
N GLU A 286 -29.62 10.10 10.31
CA GLU A 286 -30.71 9.31 10.91
C GLU A 286 -30.32 8.43 12.10
N TYR A 287 -29.09 8.56 12.64
CA TYR A 287 -28.63 7.77 13.80
C TYR A 287 -28.00 8.62 14.92
N THR A 288 -28.55 9.79 15.21
CA THR A 288 -28.37 10.43 16.53
C THR A 288 -29.66 10.25 17.32
N GLY A 289 -29.88 9.02 17.80
CA GLY A 289 -30.89 8.72 18.82
C GLY A 289 -30.38 9.14 20.19
N GLU A 290 -30.56 10.41 20.53
CA GLU A 290 -30.67 10.83 21.93
C GLU A 290 -32.03 10.34 22.45
N GLY A 291 -32.03 9.62 23.57
CA GLY A 291 -33.25 9.32 24.32
C GLY A 291 -33.55 7.84 24.53
N ILE A 292 -32.70 7.13 25.29
CA ILE A 292 -33.14 6.00 26.13
C ILE A 292 -32.26 5.98 27.40
N LEU A 293 -32.57 6.86 28.35
CA LEU A 293 -32.32 6.68 29.77
C LEU A 293 -33.47 7.40 30.49
N ASP A 294 -34.56 6.66 30.70
CA ASP A 294 -35.51 6.75 31.81
C ASP A 294 -36.25 5.41 31.91
#